data_AF-A0AA37XG28-F1
#
_entry.id   AF-A0AA37XG28-F1
#
_cell.length_a   1.000
_cell.length_b   1.000
_cell.length_c   1.000
_cell.angle_alpha   90.00
_cell.angle_beta   90.00
_cell.angle_gamma   90.00
#
_symmetry.space_group_name_H-M   'P 1'
#
loop_
_entity.id
_entity.type
_entity.pdbx_description
1 polymer ?
#
loop_
_entity_poly.entity_id
_entity_poly.type
_entity_poly.pdbx_seq_one_letter_code
_entity_poly.pdbx_strand_id
1 'polypeptide(L)'
;MGDGAGRARRSRRHQRRTDDHHRPLPDLRSAFERLRRAVEDNAVTPRHAVARILGAHLEGPFISPDRCGTHRPAWMVPPTREHLEALLGHDAVRETLLTVTLAPELPGATEAIQRLVGDGRIVSLGHTDALAAQVHAAADAGATMVTHLFNAQRPLGHREPGVVGAALADERLFLGTILDGRHVAASVVGIVLAAARGRVVGVTDAIATAGLPPGTWLTFGGAEVAGDEHGVGRRRDGTIAGAGIVLDEGVRRMIAAGLDPAVVLASCTEVAARSIGRDDVGHLRAGALADLVWWDSSWHPDRVWVGGSERATATGTEPAPTGHVLVR
;
A
#
# COMPACT_ATOMS: atom_id res chain seq x y z
N MET A 1 53.12 -3.66 -53.04
CA MET A 1 53.36 -2.29 -52.56
C MET A 1 52.03 -1.57 -52.53
N GLY A 2 51.61 -1.09 -51.35
CA GLY A 2 50.50 -0.14 -51.13
C GLY A 2 49.09 -0.63 -51.49
N ASP A 3 48.00 -0.20 -50.85
CA ASP A 3 47.84 0.60 -49.64
C ASP A 3 46.37 0.43 -49.23
N GLY A 4 46.12 0.04 -47.99
CA GLY A 4 44.79 -0.15 -47.43
C GLY A 4 44.16 1.19 -47.05
N ALA A 5 43.59 1.90 -48.03
CA ALA A 5 42.93 3.17 -47.82
C ALA A 5 41.49 2.99 -47.31
N GLY A 6 41.26 3.37 -46.06
CA GLY A 6 39.95 3.35 -45.43
C GLY A 6 38.96 4.37 -45.98
N ARG A 7 37.69 4.16 -45.62
CA ARG A 7 36.68 5.21 -45.49
C ARG A 7 35.59 4.76 -44.52
N ALA A 8 35.91 4.88 -43.23
CA ALA A 8 34.90 5.05 -42.20
C ALA A 8 34.40 6.51 -42.25
N ARG A 9 33.09 6.69 -42.43
CA ARG A 9 32.21 7.79 -41.94
C ARG A 9 31.08 8.05 -42.94
N ARG A 10 29.85 7.73 -42.53
CA ARG A 10 28.73 8.67 -42.35
C ARG A 10 27.42 7.90 -42.09
N SER A 11 27.01 7.85 -40.83
CA SER A 11 25.58 7.83 -40.45
C SER A 11 25.40 8.29 -38.99
N ARG A 12 25.86 9.50 -38.69
CA ARG A 12 25.26 10.28 -37.59
C ARG A 12 24.00 10.95 -38.15
N ARG A 13 22.84 10.43 -37.76
CA ARG A 13 21.51 11.07 -37.67
C ARG A 13 20.43 10.03 -38.01
N HIS A 14 20.01 9.27 -37.01
CA HIS A 14 18.61 8.90 -36.75
C HIS A 14 18.54 8.20 -35.38
N GLN A 15 18.99 8.92 -34.36
CA GLN A 15 18.77 8.53 -32.97
C GLN A 15 17.99 9.69 -32.34
N ARG A 16 16.91 9.31 -31.64
CA ARG A 16 15.97 10.16 -30.89
C ARG A 16 14.80 10.72 -31.68
N ARG A 17 13.79 9.89 -31.91
CA ARG A 17 12.37 10.30 -31.97
C ARG A 17 11.38 9.13 -31.86
N THR A 18 11.67 8.17 -30.99
CA THR A 18 10.71 7.15 -30.55
C THR A 18 10.78 7.08 -29.03
N ASP A 19 9.61 7.00 -28.40
CA ASP A 19 9.35 6.80 -26.96
C ASP A 19 9.27 8.04 -26.06
N ASP A 20 8.40 8.98 -26.42
CA ASP A 20 7.87 10.02 -25.50
C ASP A 20 6.50 9.64 -24.89
N HIS A 21 6.03 8.40 -25.10
CA HIS A 21 4.68 7.95 -24.70
C HIS A 21 4.64 7.07 -23.43
N HIS A 22 5.74 6.86 -22.72
CA HIS A 22 5.80 5.90 -21.61
C HIS A 22 6.65 6.37 -20.41
N ARG A 23 6.64 7.65 -20.06
CA ARG A 23 7.12 8.06 -18.73
C ARG A 23 5.94 7.90 -17.76
N PRO A 24 6.03 7.14 -16.66
CA PRO A 24 4.94 7.00 -15.70
C PRO A 24 4.65 8.32 -14.95
N LEU A 25 5.62 9.24 -14.91
CA LEU A 25 5.56 10.43 -14.06
C LEU A 25 4.43 11.42 -14.43
N PRO A 26 4.15 11.76 -15.71
CA PRO A 26 2.95 12.53 -16.06
C PRO A 26 1.63 11.92 -15.59
N ASP A 27 1.45 10.60 -15.75
CA ASP A 27 0.23 9.91 -15.32
C ASP A 27 0.08 9.93 -13.80
N LEU A 28 1.19 9.73 -13.08
CA LEU A 28 1.24 9.87 -11.63
C LEU A 28 0.83 11.28 -11.19
N ARG A 29 1.40 12.33 -11.80
CA ARG A 29 1.03 13.73 -11.49
C ARG A 29 -0.47 13.96 -11.67
N SER A 30 -1.06 13.46 -12.76
CA SER A 30 -2.50 13.55 -12.99
C SER A 30 -3.32 12.83 -11.91
N ALA A 31 -2.84 11.68 -11.41
CA ALA A 31 -3.47 10.99 -10.28
C ALA A 31 -3.40 11.81 -8.99
N PHE A 32 -2.24 12.40 -8.69
CA PHE A 32 -2.06 13.29 -7.53
C PHE A 32 -2.94 14.55 -7.60
N GLU A 33 -3.14 15.12 -8.78
CA GLU A 33 -4.08 16.24 -8.95
C GLU A 33 -5.53 15.83 -8.69
N ARG A 34 -5.95 14.64 -9.15
CA ARG A 34 -7.29 14.10 -8.84
C ARG A 34 -7.45 13.87 -7.34
N LEU A 35 -6.42 13.35 -6.69
CA LEU A 35 -6.42 13.15 -5.24
C LEU A 35 -6.53 14.47 -4.49
N ARG A 36 -5.73 15.48 -4.86
CA ARG A 36 -5.79 16.81 -4.23
C ARG A 36 -7.19 17.41 -4.33
N ARG A 37 -7.82 17.35 -5.51
CA ARG A 37 -9.21 17.77 -5.70
C ARG A 37 -10.18 16.97 -4.80
N ALA A 38 -10.03 15.66 -4.72
CA ALA A 38 -10.88 14.83 -3.86
C ALA A 38 -10.74 15.16 -2.36
N VAL A 39 -9.52 15.50 -1.91
CA VAL A 39 -9.28 15.98 -0.54
C VAL A 39 -10.01 17.30 -0.29
N GLU A 40 -9.92 18.25 -1.22
CA GLU A 40 -10.60 19.55 -1.14
C GLU A 40 -12.13 19.38 -1.15
N ASP A 41 -12.66 18.58 -2.06
CA ASP A 41 -14.10 18.34 -2.20
C ASP A 41 -14.67 17.66 -0.93
N ASN A 42 -13.95 16.68 -0.37
CA ASN A 42 -14.33 16.01 0.87
C ASN A 42 -14.34 16.94 2.09
N ALA A 43 -13.54 18.01 2.07
CA ALA A 43 -13.52 19.01 3.15
C ALA A 43 -14.70 19.98 3.09
N VAL A 44 -15.21 20.30 1.89
CA VAL A 44 -16.22 21.34 1.67
C VAL A 44 -17.65 20.79 1.63
N THR A 45 -17.88 19.65 0.97
CA THR A 45 -19.23 19.09 0.79
C THR A 45 -19.23 17.57 0.95
N PRO A 46 -19.41 17.01 2.16
CA PRO A 46 -19.61 15.58 2.33
C PRO A 46 -21.00 15.19 1.79
N ARG A 47 -21.13 15.06 0.46
CA ARG A 47 -22.36 14.59 -0.21
C ARG A 47 -22.70 13.14 0.15
N HIS A 48 -21.70 12.38 0.62
CA HIS A 48 -21.80 11.00 1.08
C HIS A 48 -20.92 10.78 2.31
N ALA A 49 -21.19 9.71 3.05
CA ALA A 49 -20.34 9.22 4.13
C ALA A 49 -19.02 8.66 3.56
N VAL A 50 -18.05 9.53 3.31
CA VAL A 50 -16.74 9.15 2.77
C VAL A 50 -15.70 9.14 3.86
N ALA A 51 -14.78 8.16 3.79
CA ALA A 51 -13.61 8.13 4.64
C ALA A 51 -12.74 9.37 4.38
N ARG A 52 -12.09 9.87 5.44
CA ARG A 52 -11.11 10.95 5.30
C ARG A 52 -9.90 10.45 4.53
N ILE A 53 -9.50 11.22 3.51
CA ILE A 53 -8.27 10.96 2.76
C ILE A 53 -7.11 11.59 3.54
N LEU A 54 -6.17 10.77 4.01
CA LEU A 54 -5.00 11.22 4.78
C LEU A 54 -3.79 11.58 3.89
N GLY A 55 -3.79 11.08 2.66
CA GLY A 55 -2.71 11.25 1.69
C GLY A 55 -2.67 10.10 0.71
N ALA A 56 -1.68 10.11 -0.17
CA ALA A 56 -1.43 9.07 -1.15
C ALA A 56 -0.32 8.12 -0.67
N HIS A 57 -0.54 6.83 -0.89
CA HIS A 57 0.52 5.84 -0.94
C HIS A 57 0.91 5.62 -2.40
N LEU A 58 2.12 6.02 -2.77
CA LEU A 58 2.70 5.76 -4.07
C LEU A 58 3.41 4.40 -4.07
N GLU A 59 2.79 3.38 -4.66
CA GLU A 59 3.39 2.07 -4.83
C GLU A 59 4.01 1.90 -6.23
N GLY A 60 5.35 1.91 -6.30
CA GLY A 60 6.06 2.09 -7.57
C GLY A 60 6.07 3.55 -8.02
N PRO A 61 6.95 3.93 -8.97
CA PRO A 61 7.59 3.06 -9.94
C PRO A 61 8.97 2.54 -9.52
N PHE A 62 9.46 2.89 -8.33
CA PHE A 62 10.79 2.58 -7.81
C PHE A 62 10.90 1.16 -7.23
N ILE A 63 10.40 0.17 -7.96
CA ILE A 63 10.24 -1.21 -7.49
C ILE A 63 11.03 -2.18 -8.38
N SER A 64 11.31 -3.37 -7.83
CA SER A 64 12.15 -4.37 -8.47
C SER A 64 11.44 -5.04 -9.66
N PRO A 65 12.06 -5.09 -10.85
CA PRO A 65 11.53 -5.83 -11.98
C PRO A 65 11.31 -7.33 -11.68
N ASP A 66 12.17 -7.91 -10.83
CA ASP A 66 12.12 -9.32 -10.43
C ASP A 66 10.93 -9.62 -9.49
N ARG A 67 10.34 -8.57 -8.91
CA ARG A 67 9.20 -8.64 -8.00
C ARG A 67 8.09 -7.69 -8.43
N CYS A 68 7.86 -7.58 -9.73
CA CYS A 68 6.90 -6.64 -10.29
C CYS A 68 5.43 -6.89 -9.90
N GLY A 69 5.06 -8.13 -9.55
CA GLY A 69 3.67 -8.48 -9.27
C GLY A 69 2.76 -8.08 -10.43
N THR A 70 1.78 -7.22 -10.16
CA THR A 70 0.87 -6.69 -11.18
C THR A 70 1.26 -5.35 -11.78
N HIS A 71 2.35 -4.74 -11.32
CA HIS A 71 2.85 -3.49 -11.89
C HIS A 71 3.39 -3.73 -13.30
N ARG A 72 3.24 -2.72 -14.17
CA ARG A 72 3.75 -2.80 -15.54
C ARG A 72 5.27 -2.62 -15.54
N PRO A 73 6.07 -3.61 -16.00
CA PRO A 73 7.53 -3.47 -16.02
C PRO A 73 8.01 -2.25 -16.82
N ALA A 74 7.32 -1.93 -17.92
CA ALA A 74 7.63 -0.77 -18.77
C ALA A 74 7.48 0.59 -18.06
N TRP A 75 6.80 0.63 -16.90
CA TRP A 75 6.58 1.83 -16.10
C TRP A 75 7.49 1.89 -14.88
N MET A 76 8.34 0.89 -14.67
CA MET A 76 9.30 0.89 -13.56
C MET A 76 10.50 1.75 -13.95
N VAL A 77 10.96 2.55 -13.00
CA VAL A 77 12.14 3.39 -13.17
C VAL A 77 13.01 3.31 -11.91
N PRO A 78 14.34 3.39 -12.03
CA PRO A 78 15.21 3.41 -10.86
C PRO A 78 14.98 4.67 -10.01
N PRO A 79 15.19 4.62 -8.69
CA PRO A 79 15.04 5.76 -7.77
C PRO A 79 16.20 6.76 -7.87
N THR A 80 16.50 7.23 -9.08
CA THR A 80 17.55 8.25 -9.27
C THR A 80 17.08 9.61 -8.75
N ARG A 81 18.05 10.47 -8.39
CA ARG A 81 17.77 11.87 -8.06
C ARG A 81 16.93 12.56 -9.14
N GLU A 82 17.23 12.33 -10.42
CA GLU A 82 16.45 12.93 -11.52
C GLU A 82 14.98 12.50 -11.50
N HIS A 83 14.69 11.21 -11.32
CA HIS A 83 13.31 10.73 -11.27
C HIS A 83 12.55 11.21 -10.03
N LEU A 84 13.23 11.26 -8.87
CA LEU A 84 12.65 11.79 -7.64
C LEU A 84 12.33 13.27 -7.75
N GLU A 85 13.27 14.10 -8.22
CA GLU A 85 13.02 15.53 -8.38
C GLU A 85 11.97 15.81 -9.47
N ALA A 86 11.92 14.98 -10.52
CA ALA A 86 10.84 15.06 -11.49
C ALA A 86 9.46 14.74 -10.86
N LEU A 87 9.38 13.78 -9.95
CA LEU A 87 8.14 13.46 -9.23
C LEU A 87 7.78 14.57 -8.22
N LEU A 88 8.71 14.93 -7.35
CA LEU A 88 8.53 15.88 -6.25
C LEU A 88 8.48 17.34 -6.71
N GLY A 89 8.91 17.64 -7.93
CA GLY A 89 8.76 18.97 -8.53
C GLY A 89 7.30 19.40 -8.74
N HIS A 90 6.33 18.49 -8.59
CA HIS A 90 4.91 18.79 -8.76
C HIS A 90 4.20 19.09 -7.43
N ASP A 91 3.48 20.20 -7.36
CA ASP A 91 2.86 20.70 -6.12
C ASP A 91 1.86 19.70 -5.53
N ALA A 92 0.95 19.18 -6.35
CA ALA A 92 -0.02 18.19 -5.89
C ALA A 92 0.63 16.93 -5.29
N VAL A 93 1.81 16.54 -5.78
CA VAL A 93 2.57 15.42 -5.21
C VAL A 93 3.09 15.82 -3.83
N ARG A 94 3.76 16.97 -3.70
CA ARG A 94 4.30 17.42 -2.40
C ARG A 94 3.22 17.62 -1.34
N GLU A 95 2.03 18.05 -1.74
CA GLU A 95 0.93 18.31 -0.81
C GLU A 95 0.23 17.05 -0.33
N THR A 96 0.20 15.99 -1.14
CA THR A 96 -0.64 14.81 -0.84
C THR A 96 0.13 13.50 -0.72
N LEU A 97 1.36 13.38 -1.21
CA LEU A 97 2.16 12.16 -1.07
C LEU A 97 2.50 11.91 0.41
N LEU A 98 2.07 10.78 0.96
CA LEU A 98 2.35 10.42 2.35
C LEU A 98 3.39 9.30 2.44
N THR A 99 3.18 8.23 1.67
CA THR A 99 3.98 7.01 1.71
C THR A 99 4.50 6.67 0.32
N VAL A 100 5.72 6.15 0.23
CA VAL A 100 6.31 5.62 -1.01
C VAL A 100 6.76 4.18 -0.80
N THR A 101 6.27 3.24 -1.60
CA THR A 101 6.89 1.90 -1.69
C THR A 101 8.06 1.96 -2.65
N LEU A 102 9.24 1.50 -2.20
CA LEU A 102 10.41 1.33 -3.06
C LEU A 102 11.19 0.07 -2.72
N ALA A 103 11.94 -0.43 -3.70
CA ALA A 103 12.80 -1.60 -3.57
C ALA A 103 14.23 -1.20 -3.16
N PRO A 104 14.71 -1.58 -1.95
CA PRO A 104 15.97 -1.08 -1.41
C PRO A 104 17.23 -1.64 -2.08
N GLU A 105 17.12 -2.71 -2.86
CA GLU A 105 18.24 -3.27 -3.63
C GLU A 105 18.57 -2.47 -4.89
N LEU A 106 17.71 -1.54 -5.31
CA LEU A 106 17.92 -0.79 -6.54
C LEU A 106 19.05 0.25 -6.40
N PRO A 107 19.83 0.48 -7.47
CA PRO A 107 20.84 1.54 -7.47
C PRO A 107 20.23 2.91 -7.16
N GLY A 108 20.80 3.60 -6.16
CA GLY A 108 20.33 4.91 -5.69
C GLY A 108 19.20 4.86 -4.64
N ALA A 109 18.77 3.66 -4.22
CA ALA A 109 17.68 3.51 -3.26
C ALA A 109 18.01 4.14 -1.89
N THR A 110 19.23 3.98 -1.37
CA THR A 110 19.63 4.56 -0.08
C THR A 110 19.50 6.09 -0.08
N GLU A 111 20.02 6.76 -1.11
CA GLU A 111 19.92 8.21 -1.26
C GLU A 111 18.47 8.66 -1.47
N ALA A 112 17.68 7.86 -2.19
CA ALA A 112 16.25 8.09 -2.37
C ALA A 112 15.47 8.03 -1.06
N ILE A 113 15.74 7.01 -0.23
CA ILE A 113 15.14 6.84 1.10
C ILE A 113 15.44 8.07 1.93
N GLN A 114 16.72 8.45 2.07
CA GLN A 114 17.13 9.61 2.87
C GLN A 114 16.47 10.90 2.38
N ARG A 115 16.38 11.09 1.06
CA ARG A 115 15.76 12.26 0.43
C ARG A 115 14.24 12.32 0.67
N LEU A 116 13.54 11.19 0.63
CA LEU A 116 12.10 11.11 0.89
C LEU A 116 11.79 11.30 2.37
N VAL A 117 12.56 10.65 3.25
CA VAL A 117 12.45 10.80 4.70
C VAL A 117 12.76 12.23 5.13
N GLY A 118 13.76 12.88 4.54
CA GLY A 118 14.09 14.29 4.78
C GLY A 118 12.95 15.26 4.42
N ASP A 119 12.07 14.87 3.50
CA ASP A 119 10.85 15.60 3.14
C ASP A 119 9.63 15.23 4.01
N GLY A 120 9.83 14.42 5.05
CA GLY A 120 8.77 13.94 5.95
C GLY A 120 7.88 12.86 5.33
N ARG A 121 8.33 12.18 4.25
CA ARG A 121 7.59 11.06 3.66
C ARG A 121 7.94 9.75 4.36
N ILE A 122 6.96 8.86 4.44
CA ILE A 122 7.17 7.50 4.94
C ILE A 122 7.68 6.64 3.80
N VAL A 123 8.77 5.92 4.03
CA VAL A 123 9.27 4.95 3.06
C VAL A 123 8.93 3.54 3.51
N SER A 124 8.25 2.83 2.62
CA SER A 124 7.87 1.43 2.78
C SER A 124 8.69 0.56 1.82
N LEU A 125 9.22 -0.55 2.30
CA LEU A 125 9.99 -1.50 1.50
C LEU A 125 9.03 -2.52 0.90
N GLY A 126 9.04 -2.70 -0.41
CA GLY A 126 8.10 -3.60 -1.07
C GLY A 126 8.44 -3.82 -2.53
N HIS A 127 7.83 -4.85 -3.14
CA HIS A 127 8.16 -5.26 -4.51
C HIS A 127 9.67 -5.40 -4.72
N THR A 128 10.32 -6.20 -3.87
CA THR A 128 11.78 -6.20 -3.68
C THR A 128 12.33 -7.61 -3.51
N ASP A 129 13.43 -7.90 -4.20
CA ASP A 129 14.22 -9.13 -4.02
C ASP A 129 15.39 -8.93 -3.04
N ALA A 130 15.30 -7.92 -2.18
CA ALA A 130 16.36 -7.56 -1.25
C ALA A 130 16.76 -8.69 -0.31
N LEU A 131 18.07 -8.77 -0.05
CA LEU A 131 18.64 -9.55 1.04
C LEU A 131 18.37 -8.83 2.37
N ALA A 132 18.41 -9.57 3.47
CA ALA A 132 18.19 -9.00 4.81
C ALA A 132 19.10 -7.80 5.11
N ALA A 133 20.37 -7.86 4.69
CA ALA A 133 21.33 -6.76 4.86
C ALA A 133 20.88 -5.46 4.17
N GLN A 134 20.23 -5.55 3.01
CA GLN A 134 19.73 -4.38 2.28
C GLN A 134 18.47 -3.79 2.94
N VAL A 135 17.63 -4.65 3.54
CA VAL A 135 16.48 -4.19 4.35
C VAL A 135 16.94 -3.43 5.58
N HIS A 136 17.93 -3.94 6.31
CA HIS A 136 18.49 -3.24 7.47
C HIS A 136 19.18 -1.93 7.07
N ALA A 137 19.95 -1.91 5.98
CA ALA A 137 20.55 -0.67 5.46
C ALA A 137 19.48 0.38 5.07
N ALA A 138 18.34 -0.06 4.53
CA ALA A 138 17.23 0.82 4.22
C ALA A 138 16.55 1.37 5.49
N ALA A 139 16.42 0.56 6.53
CA ALA A 139 15.94 1.01 7.84
C ALA A 139 16.94 1.98 8.50
N ASP A 140 18.25 1.76 8.36
CA ASP A 140 19.30 2.70 8.80
C ASP A 140 19.22 4.03 8.05
N ALA A 141 18.79 4.01 6.78
CA ALA A 141 18.53 5.20 5.98
C ALA A 141 17.21 5.91 6.32
N GLY A 142 16.36 5.31 7.19
CA GLY A 142 15.14 5.91 7.70
C GLY A 142 13.83 5.31 7.18
N ALA A 143 13.87 4.21 6.41
CA ALA A 143 12.64 3.49 6.08
C ALA A 143 11.99 2.89 7.34
N THR A 144 10.66 2.98 7.45
CA THR A 144 9.92 2.61 8.66
C THR A 144 8.80 1.61 8.38
N MET A 145 8.58 1.18 7.14
CA MET A 145 7.49 0.28 6.79
C MET A 145 7.93 -0.81 5.81
N VAL A 146 7.16 -1.90 5.78
CA VAL A 146 7.18 -2.92 4.72
C VAL A 146 5.78 -3.04 4.14
N THR A 147 5.67 -2.99 2.81
CA THR A 147 4.40 -3.09 2.07
C THR A 147 4.00 -4.56 1.97
N HIS A 148 2.74 -4.88 2.26
CA HIS A 148 2.10 -6.20 2.12
C HIS A 148 3.03 -7.43 2.29
N LEU A 149 3.67 -7.52 3.45
CA LEU A 149 4.61 -8.57 3.86
C LEU A 149 4.30 -9.94 3.24
N PHE A 150 5.35 -10.61 2.73
CA PHE A 150 5.34 -11.84 1.90
C PHE A 150 5.05 -11.61 0.41
N ASN A 151 4.20 -10.66 0.05
CA ASN A 151 3.74 -10.51 -1.33
C ASN A 151 4.78 -9.74 -2.16
N ALA A 152 5.11 -10.28 -3.34
CA ALA A 152 6.15 -9.70 -4.22
C ALA A 152 7.47 -9.39 -3.49
N GLN A 153 7.93 -10.30 -2.63
CA GLN A 153 9.14 -10.11 -1.81
C GLN A 153 10.03 -11.35 -1.86
N ARG A 154 11.33 -11.17 -1.55
CA ARG A 154 12.21 -12.31 -1.26
C ARG A 154 11.63 -13.11 -0.07
N PRO A 155 11.37 -14.43 -0.22
CA PRO A 155 10.80 -15.25 0.85
C PRO A 155 11.73 -15.41 2.06
N LEU A 156 11.15 -15.84 3.18
CA LEU A 156 11.89 -16.20 4.39
C LEU A 156 12.74 -17.46 4.18
N GLY A 157 14.06 -17.34 4.34
CA GLY A 157 15.00 -18.46 4.38
C GLY A 157 15.75 -18.54 5.70
N HIS A 158 16.20 -19.74 6.10
CA HIS A 158 16.86 -19.95 7.39
C HIS A 158 18.32 -19.44 7.46
N ARG A 159 18.99 -19.26 6.32
CA ARG A 159 20.36 -18.68 6.21
C ARG A 159 20.37 -17.27 5.63
N GLU A 160 19.42 -17.00 4.76
CA GLU A 160 19.14 -15.68 4.20
C GLU A 160 17.67 -15.39 4.53
N PRO A 161 17.40 -14.58 5.57
CA PRO A 161 16.04 -14.29 6.05
C PRO A 161 15.17 -13.54 5.04
N GLY A 162 15.78 -12.92 4.02
CA GLY A 162 15.07 -12.11 3.03
C GLY A 162 14.34 -10.94 3.68
N VAL A 163 13.30 -10.47 3.02
CA VAL A 163 12.54 -9.29 3.46
C VAL A 163 11.75 -9.60 4.73
N VAL A 164 11.06 -10.74 4.73
CA VAL A 164 10.16 -11.15 5.82
C VAL A 164 10.92 -11.30 7.13
N GLY A 165 12.03 -12.04 7.11
CA GLY A 165 12.80 -12.30 8.32
C GLY A 165 13.48 -11.04 8.85
N ALA A 166 14.03 -10.21 7.97
CA ALA A 166 14.63 -8.94 8.35
C ALA A 166 13.61 -7.98 8.98
N ALA A 167 12.41 -7.87 8.38
CA ALA A 167 11.36 -6.97 8.86
C ALA A 167 10.74 -7.41 10.20
N LEU A 168 10.58 -8.71 10.41
CA LEU A 168 10.14 -9.25 11.69
C LEU A 168 11.17 -8.98 12.80
N ALA A 169 12.46 -9.11 12.49
CA ALA A 169 13.56 -8.92 13.44
C ALA A 169 13.87 -7.44 13.74
N ASP A 170 13.55 -6.52 12.83
CA ASP A 170 13.84 -5.09 12.98
C ASP A 170 12.62 -4.33 13.55
N GLU A 171 12.71 -3.93 14.82
CA GLU A 171 11.61 -3.25 15.53
C GLU A 171 11.28 -1.85 15.00
N ARG A 172 12.13 -1.28 14.14
CA ARG A 172 11.87 0.02 13.49
C ARG A 172 10.82 -0.07 12.39
N LEU A 173 10.53 -1.28 11.90
CA LEU A 173 9.66 -1.49 10.74
C LEU A 173 8.24 -1.90 11.15
N PHE A 174 7.25 -1.14 10.68
CA PHE A 174 5.85 -1.58 10.64
C PHE A 174 5.61 -2.51 9.46
N LEU A 175 4.69 -3.46 9.63
CA LEU A 175 4.49 -4.57 8.69
C LEU A 175 3.08 -4.50 8.12
N GLY A 176 2.94 -3.88 6.94
CA GLY A 176 1.70 -3.93 6.17
C GLY A 176 1.36 -5.38 5.85
N THR A 177 0.20 -5.87 6.27
CA THR A 177 -0.21 -7.27 6.08
C THR A 177 -1.64 -7.33 5.58
N ILE A 178 -1.86 -8.04 4.46
CA ILE A 178 -3.19 -8.18 3.87
C ILE A 178 -4.03 -9.15 4.72
N LEU A 179 -5.15 -8.67 5.25
CA LEU A 179 -5.98 -9.41 6.21
C LEU A 179 -7.15 -10.17 5.56
N ASP A 180 -6.95 -10.79 4.39
CA ASP A 180 -8.03 -11.47 3.66
C ASP A 180 -8.06 -12.99 3.85
N GLY A 181 -7.02 -13.55 4.46
CA GLY A 181 -6.82 -14.99 4.65
C GLY A 181 -6.42 -15.75 3.37
N ARG A 182 -6.14 -15.04 2.27
CA ARG A 182 -5.86 -15.60 0.94
C ARG A 182 -4.50 -15.18 0.39
N HIS A 183 -4.16 -13.90 0.46
CA HIS A 183 -2.80 -13.43 0.18
C HIS A 183 -1.82 -13.97 1.22
N VAL A 184 -2.25 -13.93 2.48
CA VAL A 184 -1.54 -14.55 3.61
C VAL A 184 -2.53 -15.44 4.35
N ALA A 185 -2.20 -16.71 4.54
CA ALA A 185 -3.04 -17.63 5.30
C ALA A 185 -3.25 -17.12 6.73
N ALA A 186 -4.44 -17.27 7.29
CA ALA A 186 -4.77 -16.73 8.62
C ALA A 186 -3.82 -17.23 9.73
N SER A 187 -3.34 -18.49 9.64
CA SER A 187 -2.32 -19.02 10.56
C SER A 187 -0.99 -18.28 10.47
N VAL A 188 -0.59 -17.86 9.27
CA VAL A 188 0.62 -17.05 9.04
C VAL A 188 0.41 -15.62 9.54
N VAL A 189 -0.77 -15.03 9.33
CA VAL A 189 -1.13 -13.73 9.95
C VAL A 189 -0.99 -13.80 11.47
N GLY A 190 -1.49 -14.87 12.10
CA GLY A 190 -1.32 -15.11 13.54
C GLY A 190 0.14 -15.16 13.99
N ILE A 191 1.01 -15.83 13.23
CA ILE A 191 2.47 -15.86 13.49
C ILE A 191 3.06 -14.44 13.42
N VAL A 192 2.70 -13.66 12.39
CA VAL A 192 3.20 -12.29 12.22
C VAL A 192 2.73 -11.39 13.36
N LEU A 193 1.45 -11.45 13.73
CA LEU A 193 0.90 -10.66 14.85
C LEU A 193 1.65 -10.94 16.15
N ALA A 194 1.92 -12.21 16.44
CA ALA A 194 2.67 -12.61 17.62
C ALA A 194 4.14 -12.14 17.59
N ALA A 195 4.81 -12.29 16.45
CA ALA A 195 6.23 -11.95 16.29
C ALA A 195 6.49 -10.43 16.23
N ALA A 196 5.59 -9.68 15.60
CA ALA A 196 5.76 -8.25 15.35
C ALA A 196 5.38 -7.36 16.54
N ARG A 197 4.77 -7.93 17.60
CA ARG A 197 4.50 -7.25 18.88
C ARG A 197 3.81 -5.90 18.73
N GLY A 198 2.72 -5.86 17.95
CA GLY A 198 1.93 -4.64 17.73
C GLY A 198 2.47 -3.70 16.64
N ARG A 199 3.36 -4.18 15.76
CA ARG A 199 3.83 -3.45 14.56
C ARG A 199 3.11 -3.84 13.27
N VAL A 200 2.11 -4.72 13.33
CA VAL A 200 1.33 -5.11 12.14
C VAL A 200 0.34 -4.01 11.78
N VAL A 201 0.39 -3.57 10.54
CA VAL A 201 -0.59 -2.66 9.95
C VAL A 201 -1.51 -3.48 9.06
N GLY A 202 -2.75 -3.66 9.48
CA GLY A 202 -3.76 -4.37 8.71
C GLY A 202 -4.13 -3.57 7.46
N VAL A 203 -3.92 -4.13 6.28
CA VAL A 203 -4.27 -3.49 5.01
C VAL A 203 -5.19 -4.40 4.20
N THR A 204 -5.93 -3.81 3.26
CA THR A 204 -6.70 -4.59 2.28
C THR A 204 -5.91 -4.89 1.03
N ASP A 205 -5.09 -3.93 0.56
CA ASP A 205 -4.63 -3.90 -0.83
C ASP A 205 -5.80 -4.05 -1.83
N ALA A 206 -6.92 -3.43 -1.48
CA ALA A 206 -8.16 -3.51 -2.24
C ALA A 206 -8.02 -2.82 -3.60
N ILE A 207 -8.53 -3.49 -4.64
CA ILE A 207 -8.57 -2.96 -6.00
C ILE A 207 -9.97 -2.51 -6.40
N ALA A 208 -10.11 -2.03 -7.64
CA ALA A 208 -11.35 -1.46 -8.16
C ALA A 208 -12.58 -2.40 -8.06
N THR A 209 -12.37 -3.71 -7.92
CA THR A 209 -13.45 -4.70 -7.79
C THR A 209 -13.90 -4.95 -6.34
N ALA A 210 -13.27 -4.31 -5.35
CA ALA A 210 -13.57 -4.55 -3.95
C ALA A 210 -15.03 -4.21 -3.60
N GLY A 211 -15.71 -5.14 -2.93
CA GLY A 211 -17.13 -5.00 -2.56
C GLY A 211 -18.13 -5.17 -3.72
N LEU A 212 -17.66 -5.48 -4.94
CA LEU A 212 -18.53 -5.82 -6.06
C LEU A 212 -18.83 -7.32 -6.10
N PRO A 213 -19.94 -7.74 -6.74
CA PRO A 213 -20.24 -9.16 -6.93
C PRO A 213 -19.09 -9.90 -7.66
N PRO A 214 -18.77 -11.14 -7.27
CA PRO A 214 -17.77 -11.96 -7.98
C PRO A 214 -18.05 -12.05 -9.48
N GLY A 215 -16.99 -12.09 -10.27
CA GLY A 215 -17.07 -12.09 -11.74
C GLY A 215 -17.35 -10.72 -12.38
N THR A 216 -17.46 -9.63 -11.60
CA THR A 216 -17.51 -8.27 -12.13
C THR A 216 -16.14 -7.86 -12.68
N TRP A 217 -16.04 -7.70 -13.99
CA TRP A 217 -14.80 -7.32 -14.68
C TRP A 217 -14.64 -5.80 -14.75
N LEU A 218 -13.48 -5.30 -14.33
CA LEU A 218 -13.08 -3.90 -14.43
C LEU A 218 -11.65 -3.78 -14.96
N THR A 219 -11.27 -2.59 -15.41
CA THR A 219 -9.88 -2.28 -15.76
C THR A 219 -9.13 -1.72 -14.55
N PHE A 220 -8.06 -2.38 -14.15
CA PHE A 220 -7.16 -1.94 -13.09
C PHE A 220 -5.71 -2.09 -13.55
N GLY A 221 -4.90 -1.04 -13.39
CA GLY A 221 -3.50 -1.06 -13.85
C GLY A 221 -3.35 -1.37 -15.34
N GLY A 222 -4.38 -1.12 -16.17
CA GLY A 222 -4.45 -1.42 -17.62
C GLY A 222 -4.61 -2.88 -17.99
N ALA A 223 -4.97 -3.73 -17.05
CA ALA A 223 -5.43 -5.09 -17.32
C ALA A 223 -6.86 -5.24 -16.82
N GLU A 224 -7.59 -6.18 -17.40
CA GLU A 224 -8.87 -6.60 -16.85
C GLU A 224 -8.65 -7.46 -15.61
N VAL A 225 -9.43 -7.19 -14.58
CA VAL A 225 -9.44 -7.92 -13.31
C VAL A 225 -10.88 -8.17 -12.87
N ALA A 226 -11.12 -9.31 -12.22
CA ALA A 226 -12.37 -9.61 -11.54
C ALA A 226 -12.10 -10.20 -10.16
N GLY A 227 -12.98 -9.91 -9.20
CA GLY A 227 -12.99 -10.62 -7.92
C GLY A 227 -13.51 -12.05 -8.09
N ASP A 228 -12.83 -13.01 -7.46
CA ASP A 228 -13.33 -14.39 -7.33
C ASP A 228 -14.28 -14.54 -6.14
N GLU A 229 -14.89 -15.73 -5.99
CA GLU A 229 -15.82 -16.04 -4.89
C GLU A 229 -15.17 -15.99 -3.50
N HIS A 230 -13.85 -15.93 -3.44
CA HIS A 230 -13.08 -15.83 -2.20
C HIS A 230 -12.62 -14.39 -1.92
N GLY A 231 -13.00 -13.44 -2.78
CA GLY A 231 -12.64 -12.04 -2.63
C GLY A 231 -11.20 -11.72 -3.01
N VAL A 232 -10.58 -12.53 -3.88
CA VAL A 232 -9.26 -12.24 -4.46
C VAL A 232 -9.44 -11.67 -5.86
N GLY A 233 -8.79 -10.54 -6.16
CA GLY A 233 -8.76 -9.98 -7.51
C GLY A 233 -7.86 -10.84 -8.41
N ARG A 234 -8.33 -11.22 -9.60
CA ARG A 234 -7.55 -12.01 -10.56
C ARG A 234 -7.64 -11.46 -11.96
N ARG A 235 -6.50 -11.45 -12.64
CA ARG A 235 -6.41 -11.19 -14.08
C ARG A 235 -6.93 -12.38 -14.88
N ARG A 236 -7.14 -12.19 -16.19
CA ARG A 236 -7.53 -13.28 -17.11
C ARG A 236 -6.54 -14.44 -17.14
N ASP A 237 -5.26 -14.19 -16.86
CA ASP A 237 -4.22 -15.22 -16.78
C ASP A 237 -4.12 -15.92 -15.42
N GLY A 238 -5.00 -15.58 -14.46
CA GLY A 238 -5.05 -16.16 -13.11
C GLY A 238 -4.16 -15.46 -12.08
N THR A 239 -3.31 -14.51 -12.48
CA THR A 239 -2.44 -13.74 -11.59
C THR A 239 -3.27 -12.98 -10.55
N ILE A 240 -2.90 -13.09 -9.28
CA ILE A 240 -3.51 -12.32 -8.19
C ILE A 240 -3.18 -10.83 -8.39
N ALA A 241 -4.21 -9.99 -8.32
CA ALA A 241 -4.16 -8.56 -8.55
C ALA A 241 -4.90 -7.83 -7.43
N GLY A 242 -4.31 -7.87 -6.24
CA GLY A 242 -4.85 -7.30 -5.01
C GLY A 242 -6.13 -7.97 -4.52
N ALA A 243 -6.76 -7.35 -3.53
CA ALA A 243 -7.95 -7.90 -2.87
C ALA A 243 -9.26 -7.36 -3.48
N GLY A 244 -10.25 -8.25 -3.55
CA GLY A 244 -11.65 -7.93 -3.87
C GLY A 244 -12.52 -7.75 -2.63
N ILE A 245 -11.94 -7.65 -1.44
CA ILE A 245 -12.67 -7.43 -0.17
C ILE A 245 -12.45 -6.03 0.38
N VAL A 246 -13.37 -5.62 1.24
CA VAL A 246 -13.28 -4.41 2.07
C VAL A 246 -12.66 -4.72 3.44
N LEU A 247 -12.22 -3.69 4.17
CA LEU A 247 -11.45 -3.85 5.41
C LEU A 247 -12.23 -4.57 6.51
N ASP A 248 -13.52 -4.28 6.68
CA ASP A 248 -14.36 -4.94 7.70
C ASP A 248 -14.48 -6.44 7.44
N GLU A 249 -14.56 -6.84 6.17
CA GLU A 249 -14.61 -8.25 5.80
C GLU A 249 -13.31 -8.95 6.16
N GLY A 250 -12.16 -8.31 5.92
CA GLY A 250 -10.86 -8.84 6.32
C GLY A 250 -10.77 -9.03 7.84
N VAL A 251 -11.18 -8.02 8.61
CA VAL A 251 -11.24 -8.09 10.08
C VAL A 251 -12.12 -9.27 10.53
N ARG A 252 -13.35 -9.38 10.01
CA ARG A 252 -14.27 -10.50 10.33
C ARG A 252 -13.67 -11.86 10.00
N ARG A 253 -13.01 -12.01 8.85
CA ARG A 253 -12.35 -13.26 8.45
C ARG A 253 -11.23 -13.65 9.42
N MET A 254 -10.42 -12.69 9.85
CA MET A 254 -9.34 -12.93 10.81
C MET A 254 -9.88 -13.36 12.18
N ILE A 255 -10.93 -12.70 12.66
CA ILE A 255 -11.60 -13.05 13.93
C ILE A 255 -12.25 -14.44 13.83
N ALA A 256 -12.96 -14.72 12.73
CA ALA A 256 -13.57 -16.03 12.49
C ALA A 256 -12.53 -17.16 12.38
N ALA A 257 -11.29 -16.85 11.99
CA ALA A 257 -10.16 -17.77 11.99
C ALA A 257 -9.52 -17.97 13.39
N GLY A 258 -10.07 -17.36 14.44
CA GLY A 258 -9.63 -17.52 15.82
C GLY A 258 -8.56 -16.54 16.29
N LEU A 259 -8.28 -15.47 15.52
CA LEU A 259 -7.38 -14.42 15.96
C LEU A 259 -8.08 -13.50 16.96
N ASP A 260 -7.33 -12.99 17.94
CA ASP A 260 -7.84 -12.10 18.99
C ASP A 260 -8.41 -10.81 18.35
N PRO A 261 -9.71 -10.52 18.55
CA PRO A 261 -10.33 -9.31 18.01
C PRO A 261 -9.60 -8.02 18.38
N ALA A 262 -9.15 -7.87 19.63
CA ALA A 262 -8.49 -6.66 20.08
C ALA A 262 -7.18 -6.42 19.31
N VAL A 263 -6.44 -7.49 19.03
CA VAL A 263 -5.18 -7.44 18.27
C VAL A 263 -5.43 -7.12 16.79
N VAL A 264 -6.42 -7.79 16.18
CA VAL A 264 -6.80 -7.55 14.77
C VAL A 264 -7.27 -6.10 14.60
N LEU A 265 -8.16 -5.63 15.46
CA LEU A 265 -8.69 -4.28 15.40
C LEU A 265 -7.61 -3.22 15.64
N ALA A 266 -6.74 -3.42 16.63
CA ALA A 266 -5.60 -2.53 16.87
C ALA A 266 -4.71 -2.40 15.62
N SER A 267 -4.49 -3.50 14.90
CA SER A 267 -3.68 -3.51 13.67
C SER A 267 -4.24 -2.63 12.55
N CYS A 268 -5.56 -2.46 12.50
CA CYS A 268 -6.27 -1.64 11.51
C CYS A 268 -6.47 -0.19 11.95
N THR A 269 -6.15 0.14 13.20
CA THR A 269 -6.56 1.41 13.84
C THR A 269 -5.36 2.12 14.44
N GLU A 270 -5.08 1.91 15.72
CA GLU A 270 -3.97 2.49 16.45
C GLU A 270 -2.63 2.20 15.77
N VAL A 271 -2.36 0.96 15.37
CA VAL A 271 -1.06 0.63 14.77
C VAL A 271 -0.91 1.31 13.40
N ALA A 272 -1.99 1.37 12.61
CA ALA A 272 -2.03 2.07 11.33
C ALA A 272 -1.85 3.59 11.50
N ALA A 273 -2.42 4.20 12.54
CA ALA A 273 -2.23 5.60 12.86
C ALA A 273 -0.78 5.90 13.26
N ARG A 274 -0.21 5.07 14.15
CA ARG A 274 1.20 5.20 14.56
C ARG A 274 2.17 4.99 13.41
N SER A 275 1.89 4.08 12.47
CA SER A 275 2.78 3.86 11.33
C SER A 275 2.88 5.06 10.40
N ILE A 276 1.90 5.98 10.46
CA ILE A 276 1.91 7.25 9.73
C ILE A 276 2.17 8.47 10.62
N GLY A 277 2.61 8.27 11.86
CA GLY A 277 2.95 9.36 12.78
C GLY A 277 1.76 10.19 13.26
N ARG A 278 0.55 9.60 13.27
CA ARG A 278 -0.68 10.26 13.71
C ARG A 278 -1.14 9.73 15.05
N ASP A 279 -1.53 10.63 15.94
CA ASP A 279 -2.02 10.31 17.28
C ASP A 279 -3.47 10.77 17.52
N ASP A 280 -4.02 11.62 16.66
CA ASP A 280 -5.38 12.15 16.68
C ASP A 280 -6.41 11.19 16.03
N VAL A 281 -5.95 10.15 15.34
CA VAL A 281 -6.76 9.05 14.76
C VAL A 281 -6.36 7.69 15.33
N GLY A 282 -7.21 6.67 15.19
CA GLY A 282 -6.89 5.28 15.57
C GLY A 282 -7.04 4.93 17.06
N HIS A 283 -7.35 5.90 17.94
CA HIS A 283 -7.53 5.64 19.39
C HIS A 283 -8.83 6.27 19.93
N LEU A 284 -9.35 5.66 21.00
CA LEU A 284 -10.46 6.18 21.82
C LEU A 284 -9.91 6.95 23.02
N ARG A 285 -9.58 8.23 22.82
CA ARG A 285 -9.08 9.13 23.87
C ARG A 285 -9.62 10.54 23.70
N ALA A 286 -9.79 11.27 24.81
CA ALA A 286 -10.19 12.67 24.77
C ALA A 286 -9.18 13.48 23.93
N GLY A 287 -9.69 14.37 23.07
CA GLY A 287 -8.91 15.19 22.15
C GLY A 287 -8.60 14.54 20.79
N ALA A 288 -8.85 13.24 20.61
CA ALA A 288 -8.77 12.60 19.29
C ALA A 288 -10.00 12.93 18.44
N LEU A 289 -9.89 12.74 17.12
CA LEU A 289 -11.05 12.82 16.21
C LEU A 289 -12.10 11.76 16.60
N ALA A 290 -13.39 12.05 16.38
CA ALA A 290 -14.48 11.12 16.68
C ALA A 290 -14.88 10.33 15.42
N ASP A 291 -13.91 9.67 14.79
CA ASP A 291 -14.18 8.68 13.74
C ASP A 291 -14.38 7.34 14.45
N LEU A 292 -15.54 6.69 14.40
CA LEU A 292 -15.85 5.53 15.24
C LEU A 292 -16.62 4.47 14.43
N VAL A 293 -16.48 3.20 14.80
CA VAL A 293 -17.28 2.09 14.27
C VAL A 293 -17.86 1.29 15.43
N TRP A 294 -19.18 1.20 15.49
CA TRP A 294 -19.86 0.31 16.41
C TRP A 294 -20.06 -1.04 15.73
N TRP A 295 -19.55 -2.10 16.34
CA TRP A 295 -19.65 -3.47 15.83
C TRP A 295 -20.71 -4.25 16.61
N ASP A 296 -21.52 -5.01 15.90
CA ASP A 296 -22.47 -5.95 16.51
C ASP A 296 -21.77 -7.19 17.08
N SER A 297 -22.53 -8.07 17.73
CA SER A 297 -22.00 -9.33 18.31
C SER A 297 -21.45 -10.31 17.26
N SER A 298 -21.78 -10.10 15.98
CA SER A 298 -21.32 -10.89 14.84
C SER A 298 -20.15 -10.21 14.11
N TRP A 299 -19.58 -9.15 14.69
CA TRP A 299 -18.50 -8.34 14.12
C TRP A 299 -18.87 -7.68 12.80
N HIS A 300 -20.13 -7.34 12.55
CA HIS A 300 -20.51 -6.46 11.44
C HIS A 300 -20.59 -5.01 11.92
N PRO A 301 -20.12 -4.04 11.11
CA PRO A 301 -20.34 -2.62 11.41
C PRO A 301 -21.84 -2.29 11.42
N ASP A 302 -22.36 -1.85 12.57
CA ASP A 302 -23.75 -1.39 12.74
C ASP A 302 -23.85 0.11 12.46
N ARG A 303 -22.97 0.90 13.09
CA ARG A 303 -22.95 2.37 12.98
C ARG A 303 -21.55 2.89 12.79
N VAL A 304 -21.44 3.97 12.02
CA VAL A 304 -20.15 4.62 11.74
C VAL A 304 -20.27 6.11 12.00
N TRP A 305 -19.28 6.69 12.67
CA TRP A 305 -19.13 8.13 12.84
C TRP A 305 -17.89 8.60 12.11
N VAL A 306 -17.98 9.76 11.46
CA VAL A 306 -16.83 10.45 10.86
C VAL A 306 -16.86 11.89 11.32
N GLY A 307 -15.83 12.31 12.07
CA GLY A 307 -15.76 13.62 12.71
C GLY A 307 -16.85 13.86 13.75
N GLY A 308 -17.32 12.81 14.44
CA GLY A 308 -18.39 12.88 15.44
C GLY A 308 -19.81 12.90 14.87
N SER A 309 -19.96 12.95 13.54
CA SER A 309 -21.26 12.83 12.89
C SER A 309 -21.51 11.39 12.48
N GLU A 310 -22.62 10.83 12.95
CA GLU A 310 -23.09 9.51 12.51
C GLU A 310 -23.38 9.54 11.01
N ARG A 311 -22.99 8.46 10.35
CA ARG A 311 -23.16 8.26 8.93
C ARG A 311 -24.12 7.10 8.74
N ALA A 312 -25.13 7.30 7.88
CA ALA A 312 -26.07 6.24 7.55
C ALA A 312 -25.31 5.05 6.97
N THR A 313 -25.38 3.91 7.66
CA THR A 313 -24.97 2.61 7.14
C THR A 313 -26.12 2.05 6.28
N ALA A 314 -25.79 1.25 5.26
CA ALA A 314 -26.80 0.73 4.32
C ALA A 314 -27.76 -0.31 4.95
N THR A 315 -27.53 -0.69 6.21
CA THR A 315 -28.31 -1.69 6.95
C THR A 315 -29.22 -0.99 7.94
N GLY A 316 -30.53 -1.14 7.72
CA GLY A 316 -31.58 -0.41 8.42
C GLY A 316 -31.72 -0.71 9.91
N THR A 317 -32.48 0.19 10.53
CA THR A 317 -32.95 0.26 11.91
C THR A 317 -33.61 -1.02 12.44
N GLU A 318 -33.02 -1.59 13.50
CA GLU A 318 -33.73 -2.20 14.66
C GLU A 318 -32.76 -2.28 15.86
N PRO A 319 -33.19 -2.08 17.12
CA PRO A 319 -32.30 -2.20 18.27
C PRO A 319 -32.03 -3.68 18.58
N ALA A 320 -30.78 -4.11 18.52
CA ALA A 320 -30.35 -5.50 18.77
C ALA A 320 -29.52 -5.64 20.08
N PRO A 321 -29.47 -6.84 20.69
CA PRO A 321 -29.37 -7.09 22.14
C PRO A 321 -27.96 -6.91 22.72
N THR A 322 -27.86 -7.05 24.05
CA THR A 322 -26.68 -6.82 24.89
C THR A 322 -25.44 -7.63 24.46
N GLY A 323 -24.51 -6.98 23.76
CA GLY A 323 -23.20 -7.52 23.40
C GLY A 323 -22.60 -6.71 22.26
N HIS A 324 -22.05 -5.54 22.56
CA HIS A 324 -21.57 -4.57 21.57
C HIS A 324 -20.12 -4.18 21.85
N VAL A 325 -19.33 -4.00 20.79
CA VAL A 325 -17.94 -3.51 20.90
C VAL A 325 -17.81 -2.25 20.04
N LEU A 326 -17.56 -1.12 20.69
CA LEU A 326 -17.20 0.11 20.01
C LEU A 326 -15.70 0.09 19.71
N VAL A 327 -15.34 0.21 18.44
CA VAL A 327 -13.95 0.22 17.99
C VAL A 327 -13.72 1.41 17.07
N ARG A 328 -12.47 1.84 16.92
CA ARG A 328 -12.12 2.90 15.97
C ARG A 328 -11.77 2.36 14.59
#